data_AF-A0A496WW83-F1
#
_entry.id   AF-A0A496WW83-F1
#
_cell.length_a   1.000
_cell.length_b   1.000
_cell.length_c   1.000
_cell.angle_alpha   90.00
_cell.angle_beta   90.00
_cell.angle_gamma   90.00
#
_symmetry.space_group_name_H-M   'P 1'
#
loop_
_entity.id
_entity.type
_entity.pdbx_description
1 polymer ?
#
loop_
_entity_poly.entity_id
_entity_poly.type
_entity_poly.pdbx_seq_one_letter_code
_entity_poly.pdbx_strand_id
1 'polypeptide(L)'
;MRVSAVAVLLVVGVTSMPAMAYIDPASGSAIMSAIIGFFVAISLAVKTYWYRIKAFFSGSKSDSSVDTQEQEKAEPLEKLD
;
A
#
# COMPACT_ATOMS: atom_id res chain seq x y z
N MET A 1 49.55 -30.51 -4.03
CA MET A 1 48.14 -30.11 -3.82
C MET A 1 47.91 -28.59 -3.76
N ARG A 2 48.80 -27.81 -3.13
CA ARG A 2 48.62 -26.34 -2.97
C ARG A 2 48.61 -25.54 -4.28
N VAL A 3 49.51 -25.87 -5.22
CA VAL A 3 49.62 -25.17 -6.51
C VAL A 3 48.41 -25.44 -7.41
N SER A 4 47.80 -26.63 -7.29
CA SER A 4 46.59 -26.99 -8.04
C SER A 4 45.36 -26.21 -7.56
N ALA A 5 45.23 -25.97 -6.25
CA ALA A 5 44.13 -25.16 -5.71
C ALA A 5 44.26 -23.68 -6.09
N VAL A 6 45.49 -23.14 -6.08
CA VAL A 6 45.76 -21.76 -6.54
C VAL A 6 45.50 -21.64 -8.04
N ALA A 7 45.93 -22.60 -8.85
CA ALA A 7 45.66 -22.61 -10.29
C ALA A 7 44.15 -22.69 -10.59
N VAL A 8 43.39 -23.51 -9.85
CA VAL A 8 41.94 -23.60 -9.98
C VAL A 8 41.26 -22.29 -9.57
N LEU A 9 41.69 -21.66 -8.48
CA LEU A 9 41.17 -20.35 -8.04
C LEU A 9 41.46 -19.24 -9.06
N LEU A 10 42.65 -19.26 -9.68
CA LEU A 10 43.02 -18.31 -10.73
C LEU A 10 42.18 -18.52 -12.00
N VAL A 11 41.94 -19.77 -12.40
CA VAL A 11 41.10 -20.09 -13.56
C VAL A 11 39.64 -19.67 -13.34
N VAL A 12 39.08 -19.90 -12.15
CA VAL A 12 37.71 -19.49 -11.79
C VAL A 12 37.57 -17.96 -11.71
N GLY A 13 38.61 -17.25 -11.25
CA GLY A 13 38.60 -15.78 -11.18
C GLY A 13 38.66 -15.09 -12.55
N VAL A 14 39.20 -15.75 -13.58
CA VAL A 14 39.32 -15.20 -14.94
C VAL A 14 38.06 -15.43 -15.78
N THR A 15 37.20 -16.39 -15.40
CA THR A 15 35.91 -16.62 -16.06
C THR A 15 34.85 -15.66 -15.52
N SER A 16 34.97 -14.38 -15.86
CA SER A 16 33.88 -13.42 -15.69
C SER A 16 32.82 -13.71 -16.76
N MET A 17 31.73 -14.41 -16.39
CA MET A 17 30.58 -14.54 -17.26
C MET A 17 30.02 -13.14 -17.55
N PRO A 18 29.68 -12.79 -18.80
CA PRO A 18 29.09 -11.50 -19.09
C PRO A 18 27.77 -11.39 -18.32
N ALA A 19 27.71 -10.47 -17.37
CA ALA A 19 26.47 -10.14 -16.69
C ALA A 19 25.53 -9.51 -17.73
N MET A 20 24.67 -10.32 -18.35
CA MET A 20 23.57 -9.87 -19.21
C MET A 20 22.44 -9.18 -18.41
N ALA A 21 22.80 -8.52 -17.30
CA ALA A 21 21.94 -7.64 -16.54
C ALA A 21 22.18 -6.17 -16.95
N TYR A 22 22.73 -5.95 -18.15
CA TYR A 22 22.82 -4.64 -18.76
C TYR A 22 21.42 -4.25 -19.22
N ILE A 23 20.71 -3.56 -18.34
CA ILE A 23 19.55 -2.75 -18.69
C ILE A 23 20.02 -1.76 -19.74
N ASP A 24 19.56 -1.92 -20.99
CA ASP A 24 19.89 -0.98 -22.07
C ASP A 24 19.57 0.46 -21.61
N PRO A 25 20.33 1.48 -22.05
CA PRO A 25 20.15 2.86 -21.58
C PRO A 25 18.70 3.38 -21.70
N ALA A 26 17.97 2.90 -22.72
CA ALA A 26 16.55 3.15 -22.90
C ALA A 26 15.68 2.51 -21.79
N SER A 27 15.91 1.23 -21.49
CA SER A 27 15.19 0.50 -20.44
C SER A 27 15.48 1.06 -19.04
N GLY A 28 16.71 1.54 -18.81
CA GLY A 28 17.12 2.12 -17.53
C GLY A 28 16.40 3.43 -17.22
N SER A 29 16.29 4.30 -18.23
CA SER A 29 15.55 5.56 -18.09
C SER A 29 14.04 5.33 -17.90
N ALA A 30 13.47 4.32 -18.54
CA ALA A 30 12.06 3.95 -18.37
C ALA A 30 11.76 3.48 -16.94
N ILE A 31 12.60 2.60 -16.37
CA ILE A 31 12.44 2.12 -14.99
C ILE A 31 12.57 3.28 -13.99
N MET A 32 13.58 4.15 -14.16
CA MET A 32 13.75 5.31 -13.29
C MET A 32 12.55 6.26 -13.35
N SER A 33 12.03 6.50 -14.55
CA SER A 33 10.84 7.33 -14.74
C SER A 33 9.61 6.72 -14.06
N ALA A 34 9.43 5.40 -14.15
CA ALA A 34 8.34 4.69 -13.48
C ALA A 34 8.44 4.82 -11.95
N ILE A 35 9.63 4.67 -11.38
CA ILE A 35 9.86 4.83 -9.94
C ILE A 35 9.53 6.25 -9.49
N ILE A 36 10.03 7.27 -10.19
CA ILE A 36 9.75 8.67 -9.88
C ILE A 36 8.25 8.95 -9.99
N GLY A 37 7.63 8.52 -11.09
CA GLY A 37 6.19 8.66 -11.32
C GLY A 37 5.35 8.00 -10.24
N PHE A 38 5.73 6.81 -9.78
CA PHE A 38 5.07 6.10 -8.69
C PHE A 38 5.09 6.92 -7.38
N PHE A 39 6.24 7.46 -6.99
CA PHE A 39 6.34 8.28 -5.78
C PHE A 39 5.57 9.59 -5.90
N VAL A 40 5.61 10.24 -7.06
CA VAL A 40 4.82 11.46 -7.30
C VAL A 40 3.33 11.15 -7.22
N ALA A 41 2.87 10.09 -7.87
CA ALA A 41 1.47 9.67 -7.85
C ALA A 41 0.99 9.35 -6.42
N ILE A 42 1.78 8.57 -5.65
CA ILE A 42 1.46 8.28 -4.24
C ILE A 42 1.43 9.56 -3.42
N SER A 43 2.42 10.43 -3.55
CA SER A 43 2.49 11.66 -2.77
C SER A 43 1.27 12.55 -3.01
N LEU A 44 0.86 12.68 -4.27
CA LEU A 44 -0.35 13.41 -4.64
C LEU A 44 -1.61 12.71 -4.16
N ALA A 45 -1.70 11.39 -4.28
CA ALA A 45 -2.84 10.62 -3.77
C ALA A 45 -2.98 10.78 -2.25
N VAL A 46 -1.90 10.63 -1.48
CA VAL A 46 -1.90 10.81 -0.03
C VAL A 46 -2.32 12.23 0.35
N LYS A 47 -1.76 13.25 -0.31
CA LYS A 47 -2.13 14.66 -0.06
C LYS A 47 -3.61 14.92 -0.38
N THR A 48 -4.11 14.36 -1.48
CA THR A 48 -5.49 14.57 -1.95
C THR A 48 -6.51 13.84 -1.08
N TYR A 49 -6.21 12.59 -0.70
CA TYR A 49 -7.12 11.72 0.03
C TYR A 49 -6.85 11.68 1.54
N TRP A 50 -6.04 12.59 2.09
CA TRP A 50 -5.63 12.56 3.50
C TRP A 50 -6.78 12.35 4.48
N TYR A 51 -7.89 13.09 4.30
CA TYR A 51 -9.07 12.96 5.16
C TYR A 51 -9.79 11.62 4.98
N ARG A 52 -9.88 11.10 3.76
CA ARG A 52 -10.47 9.79 3.45
C ARG A 52 -9.63 8.67 4.04
N ILE A 53 -8.31 8.70 3.83
CA ILE A 53 -7.35 7.76 4.43
C ILE A 53 -7.49 7.77 5.96
N LYS A 54 -7.55 8.97 6.58
CA LYS A 54 -7.73 9.11 8.02
C LYS A 54 -9.08 8.56 8.49
N ALA A 55 -10.16 8.80 7.73
CA ALA A 55 -11.49 8.26 8.05
C ALA A 55 -11.55 6.74 7.90
N PHE A 56 -10.80 6.16 6.96
CA PHE A 56 -10.73 4.70 6.76
C PHE A 56 -9.92 4.04 7.89
N PHE A 57 -8.90 4.71 8.42
CA PHE A 57 -8.13 4.24 9.59
C PHE A 57 -8.81 4.53 10.92
N SER A 58 -9.59 5.61 11.00
CA SER A 58 -10.45 5.94 12.12
C SER A 58 -11.75 5.14 11.99
N GLY A 59 -11.64 3.82 12.12
CA GLY A 59 -12.78 2.91 12.13
C GLY A 59 -13.95 3.46 12.96
N SER A 60 -15.13 3.32 12.40
CA SER A 60 -16.43 3.68 12.98
C SER A 60 -16.44 3.47 14.50
N LYS A 61 -16.45 4.57 15.26
CA LYS A 61 -17.14 4.55 16.55
C LYS A 61 -18.61 4.44 16.18
N SER A 62 -19.10 3.21 16.13
CA SER A 62 -20.53 2.94 16.23
C SER A 62 -20.95 3.53 17.57
N ASP A 63 -21.49 4.74 17.51
CA ASP A 63 -22.35 5.24 18.57
C ASP A 63 -23.66 4.47 18.44
N SER A 64 -23.64 3.25 18.99
CA SER A 64 -24.83 2.45 19.24
C SER A 64 -25.56 3.08 20.42
N SER A 65 -26.21 4.21 20.17
CA SER A 65 -27.20 4.77 21.08
C SER A 65 -28.57 4.43 20.52
N VAL A 66 -29.09 3.32 21.05
CA VAL A 66 -30.45 2.81 20.95
C VAL A 66 -31.44 3.94 21.18
N ASP A 67 -32.26 4.26 20.17
CA ASP A 67 -33.52 4.97 20.39
C ASP A 67 -34.68 4.00 20.16
N THR A 68 -34.92 3.18 21.19
CA THR A 68 -36.22 2.56 21.43
C THR A 68 -36.89 3.43 22.49
N GLN A 69 -37.68 4.40 22.03
CA GLN A 69 -38.72 5.02 22.84
C GLN A 69 -40.05 4.76 22.14
N GLU A 70 -40.57 3.59 22.45
CA GLU A 70 -41.95 3.17 22.28
C GLU A 70 -42.82 4.08 23.16
N GLN A 71 -43.29 5.21 22.61
CA GLN A 71 -44.34 6.00 23.24
C GLN A 71 -45.70 5.38 22.90
N GLU A 72 -46.00 4.30 23.61
CA GLU A 72 -47.35 3.95 24.03
C GLU A 72 -47.87 5.11 24.91
N LYS A 73 -48.48 6.13 24.30
CA LYS A 73 -49.33 7.06 25.05
C LYS A 73 -50.50 7.56 24.21
N ALA A 74 -51.62 6.89 24.46
CA ALA A 74 -52.96 7.44 24.51
C ALA A 74 -53.57 7.93 23.19
N GLU A 75 -54.15 6.98 22.45
CA GLU A 75 -55.55 7.17 22.07
C GLU A 75 -56.40 6.20 22.91
N PRO A 76 -57.29 6.72 23.76
CA PRO A 76 -58.61 6.12 23.79
C PRO A 76 -59.71 7.17 23.77
N LEU A 77 -60.59 6.96 22.80
CA LEU A 77 -61.90 7.58 22.64
C LEU A 77 -62.78 7.31 23.88
N GLU A 78 -63.06 8.33 24.69
CA GLU A 78 -64.13 8.29 25.70
C GLU A 78 -64.70 9.71 25.90
N LYS A 79 -65.76 10.04 25.15
CA LYS A 79 -67.18 10.13 25.59
C LYS A 79 -67.45 11.29 26.55
N LEU A 80 -68.27 12.23 26.06
CA LEU A 80 -69.59 12.59 26.61
C LEU A 80 -69.54 13.23 28.00
N ASP A 81 -69.61 14.57 28.04
CA ASP A 81 -70.60 15.35 28.81
C ASP A 81 -70.69 16.76 28.21
#